data_AF-A0A355BRF8-F1
#
_entry.id   AF-A0A355BRF8-F1
#
_cell.length_a   1.000
_cell.length_b   1.000
_cell.length_c   1.000
_cell.angle_alpha   90.00
_cell.angle_beta   90.00
_cell.angle_gamma   90.00
#
_symmetry.space_group_name_H-M   'P 1'
#
loop_
_entity.id
_entity.type
_entity.pdbx_description
1 polymer ?
#
loop_
_entity_poly.entity_id
_entity_poly.type
_entity_poly.pdbx_seq_one_letter_code
_entity_poly.pdbx_strand_id
1 'polypeptide(L)'
;MNGLDWFVLFGTLALIVGYGVYKTRGTTNMQGYLLGNKSLPWWTVCLSIMATQASAITFLSTTGQAYEDGMRFLQFYVGLPLAMIILSLTAVPLYHRLKVFTAYEYLETRFDLKTRTIAAFYFLLL
;
A
#
# COMPACT_ATOMS: atom_id res chain seq x y z
N MET A 1 -24.79 -12.98 15.60
CA MET A 1 -23.37 -13.05 15.97
C MET A 1 -23.29 -13.69 17.34
N ASN A 2 -22.61 -14.83 17.42
CA ASN A 2 -22.45 -15.59 18.66
C ASN A 2 -21.38 -14.92 19.55
N GLY A 3 -21.31 -15.27 20.83
CA GLY A 3 -20.29 -14.74 21.75
C GLY A 3 -18.85 -15.03 21.28
N LEU A 4 -18.67 -16.15 20.56
CA LEU A 4 -17.41 -16.50 19.90
C LEU A 4 -16.98 -15.49 18.81
N ASP A 5 -17.92 -14.97 18.03
CA ASP A 5 -17.61 -14.02 16.94
C ASP A 5 -17.05 -12.72 17.52
N TRP A 6 -17.65 -12.24 18.61
CA TRP A 6 -17.18 -11.06 19.33
C TRP A 6 -15.81 -11.26 19.96
N PHE A 7 -15.57 -12.43 20.54
CA PHE A 7 -14.27 -12.76 21.11
C PHE A 7 -13.17 -12.76 20.05
N VAL A 8 -13.40 -13.38 18.89
CA VAL A 8 -12.44 -13.39 17.78
C VAL A 8 -12.22 -11.97 17.23
N LEU A 9 -13.28 -11.18 17.06
CA LEU A 9 -13.17 -9.81 16.56
C LEU A 9 -12.37 -8.91 17.50
N PHE A 10 -12.71 -8.87 18.79
CA PHE A 10 -11.96 -8.06 19.74
C PHE A 10 -10.55 -8.59 19.98
N GLY A 11 -10.36 -9.92 19.98
CA GLY A 11 -9.05 -10.54 20.12
C GLY A 11 -8.11 -10.19 18.96
N THR A 12 -8.59 -10.27 17.72
CA THR A 12 -7.80 -9.88 16.53
C THR A 12 -7.47 -8.39 16.51
N LEU A 13 -8.43 -7.51 16.81
CA LEU A 13 -8.19 -6.07 16.91
C LEU A 13 -7.15 -5.75 18.00
N ALA A 14 -7.27 -6.34 19.18
CA ALA A 14 -6.33 -6.14 20.28
C ALA A 14 -4.92 -6.62 19.92
N LEU A 15 -4.80 -7.76 19.22
CA LEU A 15 -3.51 -8.26 18.74
C LEU A 15 -2.88 -7.31 17.71
N ILE A 16 -3.64 -6.80 16.74
CA ILE A 16 -3.14 -5.87 15.72
C ILE A 16 -2.63 -4.58 16.38
N VAL A 17 -3.43 -3.99 17.27
CA VAL A 17 -3.06 -2.76 17.99
C VAL A 17 -1.87 -3.00 18.92
N GLY A 18 -1.89 -4.09 19.69
CA GLY A 18 -0.82 -4.45 20.62
C GLY A 18 0.51 -4.68 19.91
N TYR A 19 0.50 -5.43 18.81
CA TYR A 19 1.69 -5.66 17.98
C TYR A 19 2.18 -4.36 17.33
N GLY A 20 1.27 -3.54 16.80
CA GLY A 20 1.62 -2.24 16.21
C GLY A 20 2.29 -1.30 17.21
N VAL A 21 1.73 -1.18 18.42
CA VAL A 21 2.32 -0.37 19.50
C VAL A 21 3.68 -0.93 19.92
N TYR A 22 3.80 -2.24 20.10
CA TYR A 22 5.07 -2.87 20.46
C TYR A 22 6.15 -2.63 19.38
N LYS A 23 5.81 -2.75 18.11
CA LYS A 23 6.75 -2.58 17.00
C LYS A 23 7.18 -1.12 16.78
N THR A 24 6.29 -0.17 17.06
CA THR A 24 6.57 1.27 16.92
C THR A 24 7.31 1.85 18.13
N ARG A 25 7.31 1.15 19.28
CA ARG A 25 8.09 1.54 20.47
C ARG A 25 9.59 1.48 20.16
N GLY A 26 10.21 2.64 19.98
CA GLY A 26 11.65 2.80 19.75
C GLY A 26 12.04 3.46 18.43
N THR A 27 11.08 3.73 17.54
CA THR A 27 11.37 4.40 16.25
C THR A 27 11.42 5.92 16.45
N THR A 28 12.60 6.47 16.73
CA THR A 28 12.80 7.92 16.94
C THR A 28 13.20 8.67 15.66
N ASN A 29 13.52 7.96 14.58
CA ASN A 29 14.04 8.56 13.34
C ASN A 29 13.04 8.42 12.19
N MET A 30 12.73 9.52 11.51
CA MET A 30 11.77 9.59 10.40
C MET A 30 12.15 8.68 9.23
N GLN A 31 13.46 8.48 8.99
CA GLN A 31 13.95 7.51 8.01
C GLN A 31 13.63 6.06 8.41
N GLY A 32 13.68 5.74 9.71
CA GLY A 32 13.30 4.42 10.22
C GLY A 32 11.79 4.17 10.11
N TYR A 33 10.99 5.21 10.32
CA TYR A 33 9.53 5.13 10.24
C TYR A 33 9.01 5.03 8.79
N LEU A 34 9.54 5.85 7.87
CA LEU A 34 9.07 5.90 6.48
C LEU A 34 9.77 4.89 5.55
N LEU A 35 11.05 4.58 5.77
CA LEU A 35 11.82 3.68 4.90
C LEU A 35 12.14 2.31 5.53
N GLY A 36 11.73 2.05 6.77
CA GLY A 36 12.09 0.79 7.46
C GLY A 36 13.60 0.56 7.55
N ASN A 37 14.38 1.65 7.64
CA ASN A 37 15.84 1.65 7.61
C ASN A 37 16.47 1.02 6.34
N LYS A 38 15.70 0.88 5.24
CA LYS A 38 16.10 0.15 4.02
C LYS A 38 16.61 -1.28 4.27
N SER A 39 16.21 -1.86 5.41
CA SER A 39 16.68 -3.17 5.89
C SER A 39 15.61 -4.26 5.77
N LEU A 40 14.42 -3.90 5.30
CA LEU A 40 13.32 -4.83 5.11
C LEU A 40 13.64 -5.80 3.97
N PRO A 41 13.46 -7.12 4.18
CA PRO A 41 13.70 -8.07 3.11
C PRO A 41 12.60 -7.94 2.05
N TRP A 42 12.94 -8.22 0.80
CA TRP A 42 12.09 -8.01 -0.37
C TRP A 42 10.72 -8.69 -0.25
N TRP A 43 10.65 -9.88 0.35
CA TRP A 43 9.41 -10.63 0.52
C TRP A 43 8.44 -9.94 1.50
N THR A 44 8.95 -9.30 2.56
CA THR A 44 8.11 -8.52 3.48
C THR A 44 7.54 -7.30 2.79
N VAL A 45 8.32 -6.64 1.92
CA VAL A 45 7.85 -5.51 1.11
C VAL A 45 6.76 -5.96 0.14
N CYS A 46 6.96 -7.08 -0.58
CA CYS A 46 5.96 -7.62 -1.48
C CYS A 46 4.65 -7.97 -0.75
N LEU A 47 4.73 -8.64 0.40
CA LEU A 47 3.56 -8.97 1.21
C LEU A 47 2.83 -7.72 1.69
N SER A 48 3.55 -6.68 2.11
CA SER A 48 2.96 -5.40 2.50
C SER A 48 2.23 -4.74 1.33
N ILE A 49 2.82 -4.73 0.12
CA ILE A 49 2.18 -4.15 -1.07
C ILE A 49 0.89 -4.91 -1.40
N MET A 50 0.92 -6.25 -1.37
CA MET A 50 -0.25 -7.08 -1.59
C MET A 50 -1.34 -6.81 -0.54
N ALA A 51 -0.96 -6.69 0.72
CA ALA A 51 -1.89 -6.38 1.81
C ALA A 51 -2.54 -4.99 1.64
N THR A 52 -1.79 -3.97 1.23
CA THR A 52 -2.32 -2.62 0.99
C THR A 52 -3.31 -2.57 -0.16
N GLN A 53 -3.14 -3.40 -1.19
CA GLN A 53 -4.05 -3.47 -2.33
C GLN A 53 -5.37 -4.19 -1.98
N ALA A 54 -5.33 -5.12 -1.02
CA ALA A 54 -6.48 -5.88 -0.59
C ALA A 54 -7.36 -5.05 0.36
N SER A 55 -8.42 -4.44 -0.19
CA SER A 55 -9.38 -3.66 0.60
C SER A 55 -10.73 -4.36 0.71
N ALA A 56 -11.52 -3.99 1.73
CA ALA A 56 -12.91 -4.45 1.85
C ALA A 56 -13.76 -4.10 0.62
N ILE A 57 -13.46 -2.96 -0.02
CA ILE A 57 -14.10 -2.52 -1.27
C ILE A 57 -13.81 -3.53 -2.37
N THR A 58 -12.55 -3.95 -2.52
CA THR A 58 -12.14 -4.92 -3.53
C THR A 58 -12.89 -6.24 -3.36
N PHE A 59 -13.00 -6.75 -2.14
CA PHE A 59 -13.73 -8.00 -1.86
C PHE A 59 -15.21 -7.90 -2.22
N LEU A 60 -15.90 -6.85 -1.75
CA LEU A 60 -17.32 -6.65 -2.03
C LEU A 60 -17.59 -6.36 -3.52
N SER A 61 -16.82 -5.46 -4.12
CA SER A 61 -16.97 -5.04 -5.51
C SER A 61 -16.67 -6.16 -6.49
N THR A 62 -15.62 -6.95 -6.25
CA THR A 62 -15.25 -8.06 -7.15
C THR A 62 -16.31 -9.16 -7.14
N THR A 63 -16.90 -9.48 -5.98
CA THR A 63 -18.02 -10.45 -5.92
C THR A 63 -19.30 -9.89 -6.55
N GLY A 64 -19.55 -8.59 -6.40
CA GLY A 64 -20.69 -7.93 -7.05
C GLY A 64 -20.55 -7.93 -8.57
N GLN A 65 -19.39 -7.55 -9.09
CA GLN A 65 -19.08 -7.61 -10.52
C GLN A 65 -19.12 -9.05 -11.06
N ALA A 66 -18.63 -10.02 -10.29
CA ALA A 66 -18.71 -11.43 -10.67
C ALA A 66 -20.16 -11.91 -10.80
N TYR A 67 -21.07 -11.38 -9.99
CA TYR A 67 -22.48 -11.70 -10.02
C TYR A 67 -23.20 -11.06 -11.22
N GLU A 68 -22.90 -9.80 -11.54
CA GLU A 68 -23.54 -9.07 -12.65
C GLU A 68 -22.93 -9.41 -14.03
N ASP A 69 -21.62 -9.31 -14.16
CA ASP A 69 -20.88 -9.36 -15.44
C ASP A 69 -19.97 -10.60 -15.59
N GLY A 70 -19.97 -11.49 -14.59
CA GLY A 70 -19.12 -12.67 -14.57
C GLY A 70 -17.64 -12.36 -14.33
N MET A 71 -16.76 -13.28 -14.75
CA MET A 71 -15.32 -13.22 -14.46
C MET A 71 -14.52 -12.26 -15.38
N ARG A 72 -15.16 -11.26 -16.01
CA ARG A 72 -14.48 -10.34 -16.93
C ARG A 72 -13.40 -9.50 -16.25
N PHE A 73 -13.59 -9.16 -14.98
CA PHE A 73 -12.61 -8.44 -14.16
C PHE A 73 -11.24 -9.14 -14.11
N LEU A 74 -11.20 -10.46 -14.31
CA LEU A 74 -9.97 -11.25 -14.25
C LEU A 74 -8.93 -10.83 -15.30
N GLN A 75 -9.38 -10.30 -16.45
CA GLN A 75 -8.48 -9.78 -17.50
C GLN A 75 -7.62 -8.62 -16.96
N PHE A 76 -8.21 -7.75 -16.14
CA PHE A 76 -7.49 -6.65 -15.50
C PHE A 76 -6.48 -7.19 -14.47
N TYR A 77 -6.88 -8.18 -13.66
CA TYR A 77 -5.99 -8.79 -12.67
C TYR A 77 -4.81 -9.55 -13.30
N VAL A 78 -4.95 -10.07 -14.52
CA VAL A 78 -3.82 -10.66 -15.27
C VAL A 78 -2.89 -9.58 -15.84
N GLY A 79 -3.42 -8.41 -16.20
CA GLY A 79 -2.63 -7.27 -16.65
C GLY A 79 -1.81 -6.59 -15.55
N LEU A 80 -2.31 -6.61 -14.30
CA LEU A 80 -1.65 -5.97 -13.15
C LEU A 80 -0.23 -6.51 -12.88
N PRO A 81 0.03 -7.83 -12.81
CA PRO A 81 1.38 -8.37 -12.65
C PRO A 81 2.35 -7.90 -13.74
N LEU A 82 1.90 -7.86 -15.00
CA LEU A 82 2.71 -7.38 -16.12
C LEU A 82 3.09 -5.90 -15.95
N ALA A 83 2.12 -5.06 -15.60
CA ALA A 83 2.37 -3.65 -15.30
C ALA A 83 3.35 -3.48 -14.12
N MET A 84 3.22 -4.30 -13.08
CA MET A 84 4.13 -4.28 -11.92
C MET A 84 5.56 -4.65 -12.29
N ILE A 85 5.78 -5.61 -13.19
CA ILE A 85 7.12 -5.94 -13.70
C ILE A 85 7.73 -4.73 -14.41
N ILE A 86 6.99 -4.09 -15.30
CA ILE A 86 7.45 -2.91 -16.05
C ILE A 86 7.78 -1.75 -15.08
N LEU A 87 6.93 -1.49 -14.11
CA LEU A 87 7.15 -0.45 -13.10
C LEU A 87 8.36 -0.77 -12.21
N SER A 88 8.56 -2.03 -11.86
CA SER A 88 9.72 -2.47 -11.07
C SER A 88 11.04 -2.27 -11.82
N LEU A 89 11.03 -2.38 -13.14
CA LEU A 89 12.23 -2.15 -13.97
C LEU A 89 12.47 -0.67 -14.30
N THR A 90 11.43 0.17 -14.31
CA THR A 90 11.51 1.56 -14.77
C THR A 90 11.45 2.57 -13.62
N ALA A 91 10.40 2.52 -12.82
CA ALA A 91 10.10 3.49 -11.77
C ALA A 91 10.95 3.25 -10.51
N VAL A 92 11.13 1.99 -10.09
CA VAL A 92 11.90 1.67 -8.88
C VAL A 92 13.36 2.16 -8.96
N PRO A 93 14.11 1.91 -10.05
CA PRO A 93 15.48 2.41 -10.17
C PRO A 93 15.55 3.95 -10.21
N LEU A 94 14.55 4.60 -10.83
CA LEU A 94 14.47 6.06 -10.90
C LEU A 94 14.29 6.67 -9.50
N TYR A 95 13.29 6.20 -8.74
CA TYR A 95 13.04 6.68 -7.38
C TYR A 95 14.22 6.39 -6.44
N HIS A 96 14.86 5.23 -6.58
CA HIS A 96 16.02 4.88 -5.77
C HIS A 96 17.23 5.80 -6.06
N ARG A 97 17.47 6.18 -7.33
CA ARG A 97 18.53 7.13 -7.71
C ARG A 97 18.30 8.54 -7.18
N LEU A 98 17.05 9.00 -7.23
CA LEU A 98 16.67 10.35 -6.79
C LEU A 98 16.60 10.49 -5.26
N LYS A 99 16.68 9.37 -4.51
CA LYS A 99 16.61 9.33 -3.04
C LYS A 99 15.40 10.08 -2.45
N VAL A 100 14.31 10.12 -3.20
CA VAL A 100 13.07 10.77 -2.77
C VAL A 100 12.37 9.93 -1.70
N PHE A 101 11.74 10.61 -0.75
CA PHE A 101 10.97 9.98 0.32
C PHE A 101 9.53 9.69 -0.12
N THR A 102 9.01 10.48 -1.07
CA THR A 102 7.65 10.35 -1.57
C THR A 102 7.63 10.32 -3.11
N ALA A 103 6.61 9.67 -3.69
CA ALA A 103 6.43 9.67 -5.14
C ALA A 103 6.19 11.10 -5.69
N TYR A 104 5.62 12.01 -4.90
CA TYR A 104 5.32 13.38 -5.33
C TYR A 104 6.55 14.28 -5.35
N GLU A 105 7.57 13.98 -4.54
CA GLU A 105 8.84 14.72 -4.55
C GLU A 105 9.55 14.61 -5.91
N TYR A 106 9.34 13.49 -6.63
CA TYR A 106 9.75 13.38 -8.02
C TYR A 106 9.08 14.44 -8.92
N LEU A 107 7.79 14.74 -8.71
CA LEU A 107 7.07 15.76 -9.50
C LEU A 107 7.64 17.16 -9.30
N GLU A 108 8.15 17.47 -8.10
CA GLU A 108 8.83 18.73 -7.85
C GLU A 108 10.18 18.81 -8.58
N THR A 109 10.96 17.73 -8.59
CA THR A 109 12.23 17.71 -9.33
C THR A 109 12.05 17.79 -10.85
N ARG A 110 10.91 17.31 -11.38
CA ARG A 110 10.66 17.25 -12.82
C ARG A 110 9.86 18.44 -13.36
N PHE A 111 8.95 18.97 -12.56
CA PHE A 111 8.06 20.07 -12.91
C PHE A 111 8.30 21.23 -11.94
N ASP A 112 7.45 21.38 -10.92
CA ASP A 112 7.48 22.49 -9.98
C ASP A 112 6.78 22.11 -8.66
N LEU A 113 7.01 22.92 -7.62
CA LEU A 113 6.37 22.78 -6.30
C LEU A 113 4.84 22.77 -6.37
N LYS A 114 4.23 23.58 -7.27
CA LYS A 114 2.77 23.66 -7.42
C LYS A 114 2.17 22.31 -7.83
N THR A 115 2.82 21.62 -8.76
CA THR A 115 2.39 20.30 -9.26
C THR A 115 2.50 19.24 -8.16
N ARG A 116 3.57 19.27 -7.35
CA ARG A 116 3.72 18.39 -6.18
C ARG A 116 2.56 18.60 -5.20
N THR A 117 2.27 19.85 -4.84
CA THR A 117 1.24 20.16 -3.83
C THR A 117 -0.15 19.77 -4.30
N ILE A 118 -0.49 20.01 -5.57
CA ILE A 118 -1.78 19.61 -6.14
C ILE A 118 -1.91 18.07 -6.14
N ALA A 119 -0.90 17.35 -6.59
CA ALA A 119 -0.94 15.88 -6.63
C ALA A 119 -1.02 15.26 -5.22
N ALA A 120 -0.25 15.79 -4.27
CA ALA A 120 -0.30 15.36 -2.87
C ALA A 120 -1.68 15.67 -2.23
N PHE A 121 -2.26 16.83 -2.56
CA PHE A 121 -3.60 17.18 -2.09
C PHE A 121 -4.68 16.23 -2.63
N TYR A 122 -4.64 15.91 -3.93
CA TYR A 122 -5.56 14.93 -4.51
C TYR A 122 -5.44 13.55 -3.86
N PHE A 123 -4.21 13.10 -3.55
CA PHE A 123 -4.00 11.83 -2.87
C PHE A 123 -4.50 11.79 -1.43
N LEU A 124 -4.46 12.91 -0.70
CA LEU A 124 -5.01 12.98 0.66
C LEU A 124 -6.53 13.09 0.68
N LEU A 125 -7.13 13.59 -0.39
CA LEU A 125 -8.57 13.80 -0.51
C LEU A 125 -9.31 12.54 -0.99
N LEU A 126 -8.65 11.70 -1.80
CA LEU A 126 -9.18 10.46 -2.37
C LEU A 126 -8.81 9.25 -1.51
#